data_AF-A0A1G2G9H9-F1
#
_entry.id   AF-A0A1G2G9H9-F1
#
_cell.length_a   1.000
_cell.length_b   1.000
_cell.length_c   1.000
_cell.angle_alpha   90.00
_cell.angle_beta   90.00
_cell.angle_gamma   90.00
#
_symmetry.space_group_name_H-M   'P 1'
#
loop_
_entity.id
_entity.type
_entity.pdbx_description
1 polymer ?
#
loop_
_entity_poly.entity_id
_entity_poly.type
_entity_poly.pdbx_seq_one_letter_code
_entity_poly.pdbx_strand_id
1 'polypeptide(L)'
;MREKRVFLGVNDPQKIVLHPVFYRSPLVVISPVGAPLETYLYIEGRKDHLQFLFPYLVKLVKEAPSDPEDKWGTWTGVEGCSEPGRITLFYRHGTSLLDRMSLLEHHFRRDVVFYCGLRLANPSVLDVFCSGLGFHWHDKFILTGLPDELEQNGLIEFP
;
A
#
# COMPACT_ATOMS: atom_id res chain seq x y z
N MET A 1 18.44 -23.41 -0.56
CA MET A 1 17.50 -22.39 -0.06
C MET A 1 17.97 -21.04 -0.55
N ARG A 2 17.16 -20.27 -1.29
CA ARG A 2 17.48 -18.87 -1.55
C ARG A 2 17.28 -18.12 -0.23
N GLU A 3 18.31 -17.44 0.27
CA GLU A 3 18.19 -16.57 1.45
C GLU A 3 17.03 -15.60 1.23
N LYS A 4 16.15 -15.49 2.23
CA LYS A 4 15.08 -14.48 2.21
C LYS A 4 15.76 -13.13 2.26
N ARG A 5 15.84 -12.46 1.12
CA ARG A 5 16.31 -11.08 1.00
C ARG A 5 15.51 -10.18 1.95
N VAL A 6 16.20 -9.37 2.74
CA VAL A 6 15.59 -8.34 3.58
C VAL A 6 15.13 -7.18 2.70
N PHE A 7 13.89 -6.74 2.89
CA PHE A 7 13.34 -5.59 2.16
C PHE A 7 13.67 -4.29 2.88
N LEU A 8 14.14 -3.30 2.12
CA LEU A 8 14.66 -2.03 2.68
C LEU A 8 13.74 -0.82 2.50
N GLY A 9 12.46 -1.03 2.16
CA GLY A 9 11.51 0.07 1.98
C GLY A 9 11.80 0.89 0.72
N VAL A 10 11.77 2.22 0.82
CA VAL A 10 12.09 3.10 -0.33
C VAL A 10 13.53 2.92 -0.84
N ASN A 11 14.45 2.47 0.01
CA ASN A 11 15.85 2.28 -0.37
C ASN A 11 16.09 0.94 -1.07
N ASP A 12 15.05 0.13 -1.21
CA ASP A 12 15.17 -1.17 -1.84
C ASP A 12 15.36 -1.05 -3.38
N PRO A 13 16.32 -1.78 -3.99
CA PRO A 13 16.55 -1.71 -5.44
C PRO A 13 15.47 -2.39 -6.30
N GLN A 14 14.52 -3.12 -5.70
CA GLN A 14 13.40 -3.75 -6.42
C GLN A 14 12.08 -3.54 -5.67
N LYS A 15 11.35 -2.50 -6.05
CA LYS A 15 10.18 -2.02 -5.31
C LYS A 15 9.16 -1.35 -6.22
N ILE A 16 7.94 -1.26 -5.73
CA ILE A 16 6.87 -0.43 -6.27
C ILE A 16 6.53 0.61 -5.21
N VAL A 17 6.45 1.88 -5.59
CA VAL A 17 6.15 3.00 -4.69
C VAL A 17 4.94 3.76 -5.23
N LEU A 18 3.91 3.92 -4.41
CA LEU A 18 2.77 4.78 -4.69
C LEU A 18 2.86 6.03 -3.81
N HIS A 19 2.82 7.23 -4.41
CA HIS A 19 2.94 8.49 -3.68
C HIS A 19 2.41 9.72 -4.44
N PRO A 20 1.93 10.76 -3.72
CA PRO A 20 1.34 10.65 -2.39
C PRO A 20 0.09 9.78 -2.43
N VAL A 21 -0.24 9.07 -1.34
CA VAL A 21 -1.45 8.22 -1.30
C VAL A 21 -2.63 8.92 -0.65
N PHE A 22 -2.39 9.63 0.45
CA PHE A 22 -3.43 10.30 1.22
C PHE A 22 -3.38 11.81 1.03
N TYR A 23 -4.55 12.45 1.05
CA TYR A 23 -4.65 13.90 0.94
C TYR A 23 -3.90 14.60 2.08
N ARG A 24 -3.13 15.65 1.75
CA ARG A 24 -2.26 16.42 2.67
C ARG A 24 -1.20 15.60 3.43
N SER A 25 -0.94 14.37 3.00
CA SER A 25 0.00 13.48 3.67
C SER A 25 1.11 13.08 2.70
N PRO A 26 2.40 13.31 3.04
CA PRO A 26 3.51 12.91 2.19
C PRO A 26 3.85 11.42 2.34
N LEU A 27 2.97 10.63 2.95
CA LEU A 27 3.19 9.20 3.13
C LEU A 27 3.25 8.49 1.77
N VAL A 28 4.21 7.57 1.68
CA VAL A 28 4.39 6.70 0.54
C VAL A 28 4.01 5.28 0.93
N VAL A 29 3.43 4.54 -0.01
CA VAL A 29 3.07 3.12 0.17
C VAL A 29 3.91 2.29 -0.77
N ILE A 30 4.56 1.26 -0.25
CA ILE A 30 5.65 0.56 -0.93
C ILE A 30 5.41 -0.93 -0.85
N SER A 31 5.65 -1.65 -1.95
CA SER A 31 5.70 -3.12 -1.96
C SER A 31 6.98 -3.65 -2.61
N PRO A 32 7.58 -4.72 -2.07
CA PRO A 32 8.72 -5.39 -2.68
C PRO A 32 8.34 -6.10 -3.99
N VAL A 33 9.21 -6.03 -4.98
CA VAL A 33 9.12 -6.89 -6.17
C VAL A 33 9.81 -8.23 -5.88
N GLY A 34 9.09 -9.34 -6.07
CA GLY A 34 9.65 -10.69 -5.91
C GLY A 34 9.89 -11.15 -4.47
N ALA A 35 9.20 -10.57 -3.48
CA ALA A 35 9.22 -11.05 -2.09
C ALA A 35 8.49 -12.41 -1.92
N PRO A 36 8.90 -13.26 -0.95
CA PRO A 36 8.25 -14.54 -0.65
C PRO A 36 6.80 -14.37 -0.15
N LEU A 37 6.08 -15.50 -0.05
CA LEU A 37 4.64 -15.71 0.21
C LEU A 37 3.89 -14.81 1.22
N GLU A 38 4.57 -14.06 2.08
CA GLU A 38 3.94 -13.00 2.88
C GLU A 38 4.23 -11.65 2.22
N THR A 39 3.16 -11.01 1.77
CA THR A 39 3.27 -9.66 1.21
C THR A 39 3.30 -8.66 2.33
N TYR A 40 4.30 -7.81 2.27
CA TYR A 40 4.39 -6.63 3.11
C TYR A 40 4.09 -5.42 2.24
N LEU A 41 3.13 -4.64 2.66
CA LEU A 41 3.02 -3.24 2.29
C LEU A 41 3.71 -2.43 3.38
N TYR A 42 4.59 -1.54 2.98
CA TYR A 42 5.26 -0.62 3.87
C TYR A 42 4.69 0.77 3.65
N ILE A 43 4.35 1.45 4.74
CA ILE A 43 3.95 2.85 4.69
C ILE A 43 5.03 3.64 5.40
N GLU A 44 5.70 4.52 4.66
CA GLU A 44 6.85 5.28 5.16
C GLU A 44 6.57 6.79 5.11
N GLY A 45 7.15 7.49 6.09
CA GLY A 45 7.13 8.94 6.14
C GLY A 45 7.18 9.47 7.56
N ARG A 46 6.64 10.67 7.77
CA ARG A 46 6.71 11.35 9.06
C ARG A 46 5.89 10.64 10.14
N LYS A 47 6.42 10.62 11.35
CA LYS A 47 5.85 9.90 12.51
C LYS A 47 4.43 10.34 12.87
N ASP A 48 4.15 11.64 12.85
CA ASP A 48 2.83 12.23 13.12
C ASP A 48 1.77 11.74 12.10
N HIS A 49 2.12 11.69 10.82
CA HIS A 49 1.25 11.15 9.77
C HIS A 49 1.00 9.65 9.94
N LEU A 50 2.03 8.88 10.30
CA LEU A 50 1.90 7.44 10.58
C LEU A 50 1.04 7.17 11.81
N GLN A 51 1.20 7.96 12.87
CA GLN A 51 0.39 7.85 14.10
C GLN A 51 -1.09 8.13 13.82
N PHE A 52 -1.38 9.14 12.99
CA PHE A 52 -2.73 9.41 12.53
C PHE A 52 -3.31 8.22 11.75
N LEU A 53 -2.52 7.64 10.83
CA LEU A 53 -2.98 6.59 9.94
C LEU A 53 -3.19 5.24 10.64
N PHE A 54 -2.36 4.92 11.63
CA PHE A 54 -2.31 3.60 12.28
C PHE A 54 -3.68 3.04 12.75
N PRO A 55 -4.52 3.77 13.51
CA PRO A 55 -5.81 3.25 13.96
C PRO A 55 -6.75 2.87 12.80
N TYR A 56 -6.66 3.57 11.68
CA TYR A 56 -7.44 3.26 10.48
C TYR A 56 -6.97 1.98 9.78
N LEU A 57 -5.67 1.72 9.78
CA LEU A 57 -5.14 0.46 9.24
C LEU A 57 -5.45 -0.73 10.15
N VAL A 58 -5.48 -0.53 11.47
CA VAL A 58 -5.99 -1.54 12.40
C VAL A 58 -7.46 -1.84 12.11
N LYS A 59 -8.26 -0.81 11.81
CA LYS A 59 -9.66 -0.96 11.38
C LYS A 59 -9.76 -1.75 10.07
N LEU A 60 -8.94 -1.41 9.07
CA LEU A 60 -8.88 -2.12 7.78
C LEU A 60 -8.72 -3.63 7.98
N VAL A 61 -7.71 -4.04 8.76
CA VAL A 61 -7.41 -5.47 9.00
C VAL A 61 -8.57 -6.18 9.71
N LYS A 62 -9.35 -5.47 10.53
CA LYS A 62 -10.47 -6.05 11.28
C LYS A 62 -11.78 -6.13 10.49
N GLU A 63 -12.02 -5.13 9.63
CA GLU A 63 -13.31 -4.93 8.98
C GLU A 63 -13.32 -5.33 7.51
N ALA A 64 -12.17 -5.36 6.85
CA ALA A 64 -12.09 -5.88 5.49
C ALA A 64 -12.41 -7.39 5.52
N PRO A 65 -13.47 -7.83 4.84
CA PRO A 65 -13.86 -9.22 4.81
C PRO A 65 -12.72 -10.04 4.19
N SER A 66 -12.41 -11.17 4.81
CA SER A 66 -11.73 -12.24 4.10
C SER A 66 -12.79 -12.86 3.21
N ASP A 67 -12.89 -12.46 1.94
CA ASP A 67 -13.83 -13.15 1.06
C ASP A 67 -13.36 -14.63 0.92
N PRO A 68 -14.20 -15.61 1.29
CA PRO A 68 -13.82 -17.02 1.21
C PRO A 68 -13.61 -17.51 -0.22
N GLU A 69 -14.16 -16.79 -1.21
CA GLU A 69 -13.93 -16.97 -2.64
C GLU A 69 -12.87 -15.98 -3.18
N ASP A 70 -12.25 -15.17 -2.30
CA ASP A 70 -11.42 -14.04 -2.68
C ASP A 70 -10.19 -14.52 -3.45
N LYS A 71 -10.25 -14.35 -4.76
CA LYS A 71 -9.10 -14.56 -5.64
C LYS A 71 -8.05 -13.47 -5.47
N TRP A 72 -8.34 -12.39 -4.72
CA TRP A 72 -7.53 -11.18 -4.64
C TRP A 72 -6.78 -11.03 -3.31
N GLY A 73 -7.17 -11.77 -2.27
CA GLY A 73 -6.40 -11.97 -1.04
C GLY A 73 -6.82 -11.10 0.16
N THR A 74 -6.11 -11.24 1.29
CA THR A 74 -6.64 -10.81 2.60
C THR A 74 -5.64 -10.00 3.43
N TRP A 75 -6.13 -8.96 4.11
CA TRP A 75 -5.36 -8.22 5.13
C TRP A 75 -5.22 -9.07 6.40
N THR A 76 -3.99 -9.42 6.78
CA THR A 76 -3.75 -10.37 7.89
C THR A 76 -3.17 -9.73 9.14
N GLY A 77 -2.74 -8.48 9.06
CA GLY A 77 -2.08 -7.83 10.19
C GLY A 77 -1.61 -6.43 9.87
N VAL A 78 -1.33 -5.68 10.93
CA VAL A 78 -0.61 -4.42 10.87
C VAL A 78 0.36 -4.38 12.05
N GLU A 79 1.59 -3.99 11.78
CA GLU A 79 2.62 -3.79 12.79
C GLU A 79 3.05 -2.33 12.76
N GLY A 80 2.87 -1.66 13.90
CA GLY A 80 3.19 -0.25 14.08
C GLY A 80 4.57 -0.08 14.69
N CYS A 81 5.40 0.74 14.03
CA CYS A 81 6.59 1.45 14.53
C CYS A 81 7.37 0.78 15.69
N SER A 82 7.85 -0.44 15.49
CA SER A 82 9.05 -0.95 16.17
C SER A 82 10.32 -0.26 15.65
N GLU A 83 10.29 0.28 14.42
CA GLU A 83 11.32 1.14 13.82
C GLU A 83 10.79 2.56 13.53
N PRO A 84 11.63 3.62 13.65
CA PRO A 84 11.19 4.98 13.38
C PRO A 84 10.82 5.18 11.91
N GLY A 85 9.58 5.58 11.64
CA GLY A 85 9.16 6.10 10.33
C GLY A 85 8.49 5.09 9.38
N ARG A 86 8.01 3.95 9.89
CA ARG A 86 7.40 2.89 9.07
C ARG A 86 6.24 2.17 9.75
N ILE A 87 5.21 1.83 8.98
CA ILE A 87 4.17 0.85 9.32
C ILE A 87 4.29 -0.32 8.34
N THR A 88 4.19 -1.55 8.85
CA THR A 88 4.10 -2.75 8.01
C THR A 88 2.65 -3.23 8.00
N LEU A 89 2.07 -3.41 6.82
CA LEU A 89 0.74 -3.94 6.61
C LEU A 89 0.85 -5.27 5.87
N PHE A 90 0.26 -6.31 6.41
CA PHE A 90 0.41 -7.67 5.91
C PHE A 90 -0.77 -8.03 5.02
N TYR A 91 -0.48 -8.48 3.81
CA TYR A 91 -1.48 -8.90 2.84
C TYR A 91 -1.15 -10.28 2.27
N ARG A 92 -2.10 -11.20 2.29
CA ARG A 92 -1.90 -12.53 1.73
C ARG A 92 -2.46 -12.56 0.31
N HIS A 93 -1.61 -12.30 -0.68
CA HIS A 93 -1.93 -12.46 -2.10
C HIS A 93 -0.67 -12.53 -2.98
N GLY A 94 -0.85 -12.94 -4.25
CA GLY A 94 0.15 -13.28 -5.26
C GLY A 94 1.46 -12.47 -5.25
N THR A 95 2.54 -13.12 -5.65
CA THR A 95 3.92 -12.60 -5.51
C THR A 95 4.49 -11.98 -6.79
N SER A 96 3.72 -11.98 -7.88
CA SER A 96 4.18 -11.45 -9.16
C SER A 96 4.20 -9.92 -9.17
N LEU A 97 4.96 -9.33 -10.10
CA LEU A 97 4.99 -7.88 -10.28
C LEU A 97 3.59 -7.30 -10.51
N LEU A 98 2.78 -7.97 -11.33
CA LEU A 98 1.41 -7.55 -11.63
C LEU A 98 0.51 -7.58 -10.39
N ASP A 99 0.62 -8.64 -9.57
CA ASP A 99 -0.12 -8.73 -8.31
C ASP A 99 0.25 -7.59 -7.36
N ARG A 100 1.54 -7.23 -7.31
CA ARG A 100 2.01 -6.10 -6.47
C ARG A 100 1.50 -4.76 -6.99
N MET A 101 1.47 -4.55 -8.29
CA MET A 101 0.90 -3.33 -8.88
C MET A 101 -0.60 -3.23 -8.55
N SER A 102 -1.36 -4.30 -8.79
CA SER A 102 -2.79 -4.37 -8.48
C SER A 102 -3.07 -4.14 -7.00
N LEU A 103 -2.23 -4.69 -6.11
CA LEU A 103 -2.33 -4.47 -4.68
C LEU A 103 -2.26 -2.99 -4.30
N LEU A 104 -1.29 -2.23 -4.82
CA LEU A 104 -1.13 -0.81 -4.46
C LEU A 104 -2.17 0.07 -5.17
N GLU A 105 -2.35 -0.14 -6.48
CA GLU A 105 -3.15 0.73 -7.32
C GLU A 105 -4.65 0.53 -7.10
N HIS A 106 -5.07 -0.72 -6.89
CA HIS A 106 -6.48 -1.06 -6.80
C HIS A 106 -6.87 -1.40 -5.36
N HIS A 107 -6.37 -2.50 -4.81
CA HIS A 107 -6.89 -3.06 -3.56
C HIS A 107 -6.65 -2.13 -2.36
N PHE A 108 -5.41 -1.71 -2.14
CA PHE A 108 -5.07 -0.86 -1.00
C PHE A 108 -5.86 0.45 -1.04
N ARG A 109 -5.84 1.19 -2.16
CA ARG A 109 -6.54 2.47 -2.31
C ARG A 109 -8.05 2.32 -2.15
N ARG A 110 -8.63 1.27 -2.72
CA ARG A 110 -10.07 0.97 -2.61
C ARG A 110 -10.44 0.70 -1.16
N ASP A 111 -9.71 -0.20 -0.52
CA ASP A 111 -10.07 -0.71 0.79
C ASP A 111 -9.86 0.35 1.89
N VAL A 112 -8.82 1.18 1.80
CA VAL A 112 -8.65 2.29 2.76
C VAL A 112 -9.74 3.36 2.61
N VAL A 113 -10.30 3.55 1.42
CA VAL A 113 -11.44 4.45 1.25
C VAL A 113 -12.70 3.79 1.80
N PHE A 114 -13.01 2.57 1.37
CA PHE A 114 -14.26 1.91 1.72
C PHE A 114 -14.36 1.55 3.20
N TYR A 115 -13.33 0.92 3.77
CA TYR A 115 -13.36 0.48 5.17
C TYR A 115 -12.89 1.56 6.14
N CYS A 116 -11.95 2.42 5.73
CA CYS A 116 -11.40 3.42 6.65
C CYS A 116 -11.96 4.83 6.44
N GLY A 117 -12.59 5.14 5.31
CA GLY A 117 -13.04 6.48 4.97
C GLY A 117 -11.89 7.46 4.69
N LEU A 118 -10.66 6.98 4.48
CA LEU A 118 -9.47 7.81 4.33
C LEU A 118 -9.45 8.50 2.97
N ARG A 119 -9.19 9.80 2.98
CA ARG A 119 -9.18 10.63 1.78
C ARG A 119 -7.89 10.43 0.98
N LEU A 120 -8.01 10.06 -0.30
CA LEU A 120 -6.85 9.88 -1.18
C LEU A 120 -6.37 11.20 -1.79
N ALA A 121 -5.12 11.21 -2.23
CA ALA A 121 -4.55 12.30 -3.01
C ALA A 121 -5.05 12.25 -4.47
N ASN A 122 -5.24 13.43 -5.07
CA ASN A 122 -5.76 13.56 -6.45
C ASN A 122 -4.67 13.71 -7.52
N PRO A 123 -3.40 13.88 -7.15
CA PRO A 123 -2.44 13.14 -7.94
C PRO A 123 -1.74 12.11 -7.06
N SER A 124 -1.72 10.88 -7.56
CA SER A 124 -0.82 9.83 -7.10
C SER A 124 0.06 9.39 -8.27
N VAL A 125 1.24 8.90 -7.94
CA VAL A 125 2.27 8.44 -8.86
C VAL A 125 2.66 7.04 -8.43
N LEU A 126 2.74 6.12 -9.39
CA LEU A 126 3.27 4.77 -9.20
C LEU A 126 4.64 4.66 -9.87
N ASP A 127 5.68 4.48 -9.06
CA ASP A 127 7.03 4.21 -9.52
C ASP A 127 7.37 2.73 -9.34
N VAL A 128 7.83 2.07 -10.40
CA VAL A 128 8.30 0.69 -10.38
C VAL A 128 9.79 0.66 -10.67
N PHE A 129 10.56 0.08 -9.74
CA PHE A 129 11.99 -0.11 -9.86
C PHE A 129 12.29 -1.61 -9.86
N CYS A 130 12.92 -2.11 -10.91
CA CYS A 130 13.27 -3.52 -11.05
C CYS A 130 14.72 -3.67 -11.51
N SER A 131 15.67 -3.63 -10.57
CA SER A 131 17.11 -3.75 -10.87
C SER A 131 17.46 -5.03 -11.62
N GLY A 132 16.79 -6.16 -11.34
CA GLY A 132 17.04 -7.44 -12.00
C GLY A 132 16.65 -7.48 -13.48
N LEU A 133 15.81 -6.54 -13.93
CA LEU A 133 15.34 -6.41 -15.30
C LEU A 133 15.85 -5.13 -15.97
N GLY A 134 16.64 -4.32 -15.26
CA GLY A 134 17.22 -3.07 -15.76
C GLY A 134 16.19 -2.00 -16.15
N PHE A 135 14.96 -2.07 -15.63
CA PHE A 135 13.90 -1.12 -16.00
C PHE A 135 13.39 -0.32 -14.80
N HIS A 136 13.12 0.96 -15.09
CA HIS A 136 12.39 1.89 -14.24
C HIS A 136 11.15 2.33 -15.02
N TRP A 137 9.97 2.22 -14.41
CA TRP A 137 8.71 2.63 -15.02
C TRP A 137 7.98 3.59 -14.08
N HIS A 138 7.31 4.58 -14.64
CA HIS A 138 6.64 5.64 -13.91
C HIS A 138 5.29 5.91 -14.56
N ASP A 139 4.24 5.96 -13.75
CA ASP A 139 2.90 6.31 -14.19
C ASP A 139 2.21 7.26 -13.23
N LYS A 140 1.39 8.15 -13.78
CA LYS A 140 0.75 9.25 -13.06
C LYS A 140 -0.75 9.16 -13.17
N PHE A 141 -1.41 9.10 -12.02
CA PHE A 141 -2.85 9.04 -11.87
C PHE A 141 -3.36 10.42 -11.46
N ILE A 142 -4.11 11.09 -12.34
CA ILE A 142 -4.63 12.46 -12.14
C ILE A 142 -6.07 12.45 -11.60
N LEU A 143 -6.79 11.37 -11.85
CA LEU A 143 -8.09 11.10 -11.27
C LEU A 143 -7.98 9.71 -10.67
N THR A 144 -8.05 9.62 -9.35
CA THR A 144 -8.25 8.35 -8.68
C THR A 144 -9.69 7.92 -8.95
N GLY A 145 -9.93 7.35 -10.13
CA GLY A 145 -11.17 6.69 -10.47
C GLY A 145 -11.33 5.47 -9.58
N LEU A 146 -11.89 5.68 -8.39
CA LEU A 146 -12.45 4.58 -7.63
C LEU A 146 -13.66 4.06 -8.42
N PRO A 147 -13.97 2.76 -8.37
CA PRO A 147 -15.21 2.23 -8.94
C PRO A 147 -16.42 3.09 -8.54
N ASP A 148 -17.38 3.27 -9.44
CA ASP A 148 -18.56 4.16 -9.25
C ASP A 148 -19.36 3.86 -7.97
N GLU A 149 -19.25 2.64 -7.45
CA GLU A 149 -19.81 2.16 -6.18
C GLU A 149 -19.22 2.88 -4.94
N LEU A 150 -18.09 3.57 -5.10
CA LEU A 150 -17.39 4.35 -4.07
C LEU A 150 -17.62 5.84 -4.33
N GLU A 151 -18.83 6.30 -4.05
CA GLU A 151 -19.33 7.65 -4.35
C GLU A 151 -18.47 8.79 -3.76
N GLN A 152 -17.52 8.52 -2.86
CA GLN A 152 -16.66 9.51 -2.23
C GLN A 152 -15.22 8.99 -2.09
N ASN A 153 -14.24 9.77 -2.53
CA ASN A 153 -12.79 9.49 -2.41
C ASN A 153 -12.27 9.60 -0.96
N GLY A 154 -13.04 9.08 0.01
CA GLY A 154 -12.86 9.27 1.45
C GLY A 154 -13.18 10.69 1.93
N LEU A 155 -13.43 10.82 3.24
CA LEU A 155 -13.72 12.09 3.91
C LEU A 155 -12.73 12.41 5.03
N ILE A 156 -12.02 11.41 5.55
CA ILE A 156 -11.09 11.54 6.66
C ILE A 156 -9.72 11.94 6.09
N GLU A 157 -9.30 13.17 6.37
CA GLU A 157 -8.01 13.70 5.95
C GLU A 157 -7.08 13.97 7.14
N PHE A 158 -5.77 13.97 6.88
CA PHE A 158 -4.80 14.43 7.87
C PHE A 158 -5.05 15.93 8.15
N PRO A 159 -5.11 16.34 9.43
CA PRO A 159 -5.49 17.70 9.83
C PRO A 159 -4.51 18.78 9.37
#